data_AF-A0A6G2D987-F1
#
_entry.id   AF-A0A6G2D987-F1
#
_cell.length_a   1.000
_cell.length_b   1.000
_cell.length_c   1.000
_cell.angle_alpha   90.00
_cell.angle_beta   90.00
_cell.angle_gamma   90.00
#
_symmetry.space_group_name_H-M   'P 1'
#
loop_
_entity.id
_entity.type
_entity.pdbx_description
1 polymer ?
#
loop_
_entity_poly.entity_id
_entity_poly.type
_entity_poly.pdbx_seq_one_letter_code
_entity_poly.pdbx_strand_id
1 'polypeptide(L)'
;INDMLLIRLFFYQMLIRKDLAKFINQIEKLMLFLLEQKKVTQIENYFIIRDTLISGMCCLEKVGVTDCFNDYLSCLQEIMDKTQDYQKKPLVFMFLWKQALRVERDFSLAESFYQSSKTFAQLIGDEFLVKKLTEEWQEDVKKYL
;
A
#
# COMPACT_ATOMS: atom_id res chain seq x y z
N ILE A 1 5.37 16.64 11.04
CA ILE A 1 3.97 16.46 10.57
C ILE A 1 3.75 17.10 9.20
N ASN A 2 3.95 18.43 9.05
CA ASN A 2 3.71 19.15 7.79
C ASN A 2 4.43 18.51 6.58
N ASP A 3 5.71 18.14 6.74
CA ASP A 3 6.48 17.53 5.66
C ASP A 3 5.90 16.19 5.18
N MET A 4 5.37 15.36 6.09
CA MET A 4 4.74 14.08 5.72
C MET A 4 3.44 14.30 4.93
N LEU A 5 2.70 15.37 5.24
CA LEU A 5 1.50 15.74 4.48
C LEU A 5 1.86 16.27 3.08
N LEU A 6 2.93 17.05 2.98
CA LEU A 6 3.47 17.51 1.69
C LEU A 6 3.97 16.34 0.83
N ILE A 7 4.66 15.37 1.43
CA ILE A 7 5.09 14.14 0.75
C ILE A 7 3.88 13.35 0.25
N ARG A 8 2.83 13.22 1.07
CA ARG A 8 1.59 12.55 0.66
C ARG A 8 0.91 13.24 -0.51
N LEU A 9 0.84 14.57 -0.48
CA LEU A 9 0.32 15.37 -1.59
C LEU A 9 1.16 15.16 -2.85
N PHE A 10 2.49 15.16 -2.72
CA PHE A 10 3.40 14.85 -3.82
C PHE A 10 3.10 13.47 -4.42
N PHE A 11 2.92 12.43 -3.61
CA PHE A 11 2.56 11.09 -4.11
C PHE A 11 1.22 11.08 -4.86
N TYR A 12 0.18 11.75 -4.33
CA TYR A 12 -1.09 11.85 -5.05
C TYR A 12 -0.94 12.57 -6.40
N GLN A 13 -0.13 13.61 -6.48
CA GLN A 13 0.18 14.25 -7.76
C GLN A 13 0.91 13.30 -8.70
N MET A 14 1.87 12.51 -8.21
CA MET A 14 2.59 11.52 -9.01
C MET A 14 1.64 10.47 -9.60
N LEU A 15 0.64 10.00 -8.85
CA LEU A 15 -0.33 9.02 -9.33
C LEU A 15 -1.14 9.49 -10.55
N ILE A 16 -1.31 10.80 -10.74
CA ILE A 16 -2.04 11.38 -11.88
C ILE A 16 -1.10 11.60 -13.08
N ARG A 17 0.20 11.76 -12.85
CA ARG A 17 1.18 12.03 -13.89
C ARG A 17 1.44 10.83 -14.80
N LYS A 18 1.72 11.14 -16.07
CA LYS A 18 2.14 10.15 -17.08
C LYS A 18 3.64 9.87 -17.04
N ASP A 19 4.44 10.81 -16.56
CA ASP A 19 5.91 10.74 -16.51
C ASP A 19 6.45 10.35 -15.13
N LEU A 20 5.64 9.69 -14.29
CA LEU A 20 6.00 9.25 -12.93
C LEU A 20 7.36 8.51 -12.90
N ALA A 21 7.64 7.69 -13.91
CA ALA A 21 8.89 6.94 -14.02
C ALA A 21 10.17 7.81 -13.93
N LYS A 22 10.10 9.10 -14.27
CA LYS A 22 11.24 10.03 -14.13
C LYS A 22 11.56 10.38 -12.66
N PHE A 23 10.61 10.15 -11.76
CA PHE A 23 10.65 10.54 -10.36
C PHE A 23 10.88 9.35 -9.42
N ILE A 24 11.13 8.14 -9.93
CA ILE A 24 11.32 6.91 -9.12
C ILE A 24 12.35 7.12 -8.03
N ASN A 25 13.55 7.61 -8.39
CA ASN A 25 14.62 7.86 -7.41
C ASN A 25 14.21 8.83 -6.30
N GLN A 26 13.31 9.78 -6.58
CA GLN A 26 12.81 10.72 -5.58
C GLN A 26 11.77 10.03 -4.69
N ILE A 27 10.86 9.26 -5.28
CA ILE A 27 9.84 8.48 -4.57
C ILE A 27 10.51 7.49 -3.61
N GLU A 28 11.51 6.73 -4.06
CA GLU A 28 12.23 5.77 -3.22
C GLU A 28 12.93 6.45 -2.04
N LYS A 29 13.60 7.58 -2.26
CA LYS A 29 14.22 8.36 -1.18
C LYS A 29 13.19 8.81 -0.14
N LEU A 30 12.03 9.28 -0.59
CA LEU A 30 10.94 9.67 0.31
C LEU A 30 10.36 8.47 1.06
N MET A 31 10.25 7.31 0.41
CA MET A 31 9.77 6.08 1.05
C MET A 31 10.71 5.59 2.14
N LEU A 32 12.03 5.59 1.89
CA LEU A 32 13.03 5.28 2.92
C LEU A 32 12.99 6.28 4.08
N PHE A 33 12.84 7.57 3.77
CA PHE A 33 12.67 8.59 4.80
C PHE A 33 11.43 8.33 5.69
N LEU A 34 10.31 7.88 5.12
CA LEU A 34 9.08 7.59 5.86
C LEU A 34 9.24 6.42 6.84
N LEU A 35 10.03 5.40 6.49
CA LEU A 35 10.35 4.30 7.42
C LEU A 35 11.03 4.82 8.69
N GLU A 36 11.94 5.78 8.53
CA GLU A 36 12.67 6.39 9.63
C GLU A 36 11.81 7.35 10.46
N GLN A 37 10.79 8.00 9.86
CA GLN A 37 9.92 8.96 10.56
C GLN A 37 9.15 8.36 11.73
N LYS A 38 8.95 7.04 11.73
CA LYS A 38 8.30 6.34 12.84
C LYS A 38 9.04 6.46 14.16
N LYS A 39 10.38 6.63 14.13
CA LYS A 39 11.22 6.76 15.32
C LYS A 39 11.04 8.09 16.05
N VAL A 40 10.60 9.13 15.32
CA VAL A 40 10.48 10.51 15.82
C VAL A 40 9.04 11.01 15.90
N THR A 41 8.11 10.31 15.26
CA THR A 41 6.69 10.68 15.24
C THR A 41 5.97 10.09 16.46
N GLN A 42 5.07 10.87 17.06
CA GLN A 42 4.23 10.40 18.15
C GLN A 42 3.15 9.44 17.63
N ILE A 43 2.72 8.50 18.47
CA ILE A 43 1.82 7.40 18.08
C ILE A 43 0.49 7.91 17.52
N GLU A 44 -0.02 9.03 18.04
CA GLU A 44 -1.28 9.66 17.61
C GLU A 44 -1.22 10.12 16.15
N ASN A 45 -0.01 10.32 15.62
CA ASN A 45 0.23 10.77 14.25
C ASN A 45 0.68 9.63 13.31
N TYR A 46 0.71 8.38 13.77
CA TYR A 46 1.12 7.24 12.94
C TYR A 46 0.21 7.02 11.73
N PHE A 47 -1.07 7.42 11.81
CA PHE A 47 -1.98 7.36 10.67
C PHE A 47 -1.47 8.17 9.47
N ILE A 48 -0.72 9.26 9.72
CA ILE A 48 -0.11 10.08 8.65
C ILE A 48 0.97 9.26 7.94
N ILE A 49 1.88 8.62 8.68
CA ILE A 49 2.93 7.77 8.10
C ILE A 49 2.30 6.63 7.32
N ARG A 50 1.30 5.94 7.91
CA ARG A 50 0.59 4.83 7.27
C ARG A 50 -0.02 5.25 5.93
N ASP A 51 -0.81 6.32 5.92
CA ASP A 51 -1.49 6.77 4.72
C ASP A 51 -0.48 7.26 3.66
N THR A 52 0.59 7.92 4.08
CA THR A 52 1.66 8.38 3.18
C THR A 52 2.42 7.20 2.58
N LEU A 53 2.79 6.18 3.38
CA LEU A 53 3.42 4.95 2.91
C LEU A 53 2.55 4.24 1.87
N ILE A 54 1.26 4.06 2.15
CA ILE A 54 0.32 3.45 1.19
C ILE A 54 0.30 4.23 -0.14
N SER A 55 0.23 5.56 -0.08
CA SER A 55 0.23 6.37 -1.32
C SER A 55 1.53 6.25 -2.12
N GLY A 56 2.69 6.18 -1.45
CA GLY A 56 3.98 5.99 -2.11
C GLY A 56 4.16 4.57 -2.66
N MET A 57 3.66 3.55 -1.96
CA MET A 57 3.59 2.18 -2.49
C MET A 57 2.74 2.11 -3.76
N CYS A 58 1.61 2.80 -3.84
CA CYS A 58 0.84 2.90 -5.08
C CYS A 58 1.64 3.54 -6.22
N CYS A 59 2.47 4.56 -5.94
CA CYS A 59 3.34 5.16 -6.95
C CYS A 59 4.36 4.15 -7.49
N LEU A 60 5.01 3.42 -6.60
CA LEU A 60 6.01 2.39 -6.93
C LEU A 60 5.38 1.23 -7.71
N GLU A 61 4.19 0.79 -7.31
CA GLU A 61 3.43 -0.26 -7.98
C GLU A 61 3.08 0.13 -9.43
N LYS A 62 2.68 1.39 -9.66
CA LYS A 62 2.35 1.90 -11.00
C LYS A 62 3.52 1.83 -11.99
N VAL A 63 4.76 1.81 -11.50
CA VAL A 63 5.98 1.66 -12.30
C VAL A 63 6.65 0.29 -12.15
N GLY A 64 6.02 -0.64 -11.42
CA GLY A 64 6.51 -2.00 -11.26
C GLY A 64 7.72 -2.16 -10.34
N VAL A 65 8.06 -1.16 -9.51
CA VAL A 65 9.15 -1.26 -8.53
C VAL A 65 8.58 -1.82 -7.23
N THR A 66 8.77 -3.12 -6.98
CA THR A 66 8.14 -3.80 -5.83
C THR A 66 9.09 -4.54 -4.89
N ASP A 67 10.40 -4.56 -5.19
CA ASP A 67 11.38 -5.33 -4.43
C ASP A 67 11.49 -4.89 -2.96
N CYS A 68 11.18 -3.62 -2.69
CA CYS A 68 11.20 -3.02 -1.34
C CYS A 68 9.88 -3.12 -0.56
N PHE A 69 8.84 -3.77 -1.11
CA PHE A 69 7.52 -3.77 -0.50
C PHE A 69 7.46 -4.47 0.86
N ASN A 70 8.32 -5.47 1.09
CA ASN A 70 8.35 -6.20 2.37
C ASN A 70 8.66 -5.28 3.55
N ASP A 71 9.59 -4.33 3.39
CA ASP A 71 9.95 -3.37 4.44
C ASP A 71 8.78 -2.43 4.76
N TYR A 72 8.07 -1.95 3.72
CA TYR A 72 6.91 -1.08 3.90
C TYR A 72 5.73 -1.83 4.51
N LEU A 73 5.47 -3.06 4.08
CA LEU A 73 4.39 -3.89 4.63
C LEU A 73 4.65 -4.23 6.11
N SER A 74 5.88 -4.56 6.46
CA SER A 74 6.29 -4.76 7.86
C SER A 74 6.07 -3.50 8.70
N CYS A 75 6.45 -2.32 8.17
CA CYS A 75 6.22 -1.06 8.84
C CYS A 75 4.72 -0.75 9.04
N LEU A 76 3.89 -0.98 8.01
CA LEU A 76 2.44 -0.82 8.09
C LEU A 76 1.82 -1.76 9.13
N GLN A 77 2.27 -3.02 9.18
CA GLN A 77 1.82 -4.00 10.17
C GLN A 77 2.12 -3.52 11.59
N GLU A 78 3.36 -3.11 11.87
CA GLU A 78 3.73 -2.62 13.20
C GLU A 78 2.99 -1.33 13.57
N ILE A 79 2.70 -0.45 12.61
CA ILE A 79 1.85 0.72 12.87
C ILE A 79 0.45 0.28 13.30
N MET A 80 -0.20 -0.61 12.54
CA MET A 80 -1.54 -1.10 12.88
C MET A 80 -1.58 -1.81 14.24
N ASP A 81 -0.56 -2.61 14.56
CA ASP A 81 -0.49 -3.30 15.86
C ASP A 81 -0.28 -2.33 17.03
N LYS A 82 0.48 -1.25 16.82
CA LYS A 82 0.66 -0.23 17.86
C LYS A 82 -0.57 0.65 18.04
N THR A 83 -1.23 1.04 16.97
CA THR A 83 -2.40 1.93 17.05
C THR A 83 -3.72 1.19 17.24
N GLN A 84 -3.73 -0.13 17.05
CA GLN A 84 -4.94 -0.97 16.96
C GLN A 84 -5.92 -0.49 15.87
N ASP A 85 -5.41 0.25 14.89
CA ASP A 85 -6.19 0.77 13.77
C ASP A 85 -5.93 -0.09 12.52
N TYR A 86 -6.86 -1.00 12.25
CA TYR A 86 -6.81 -1.93 11.13
C TYR A 86 -7.66 -1.48 9.92
N GLN A 87 -8.15 -0.23 9.88
CA GLN A 87 -9.01 0.23 8.78
C GLN A 87 -8.37 0.08 7.39
N LYS A 88 -7.03 0.15 7.30
CA LYS A 88 -6.28 -0.01 6.05
C LYS A 88 -5.76 -1.42 5.78
N LYS A 89 -6.11 -2.40 6.62
CA LYS A 89 -5.71 -3.81 6.44
C LYS A 89 -6.13 -4.42 5.08
N PRO A 90 -7.30 -4.08 4.49
CA PRO A 90 -7.64 -4.57 3.14
C PRO A 90 -6.59 -4.18 2.08
N LEU A 91 -6.01 -2.97 2.17
CA LEU A 91 -4.99 -2.51 1.23
C LEU A 91 -3.66 -3.23 1.43
N VAL A 92 -3.32 -3.60 2.67
CA VAL A 92 -2.14 -4.45 2.95
C VAL A 92 -2.30 -5.82 2.31
N PHE A 93 -3.47 -6.45 2.45
CA PHE A 93 -3.76 -7.70 1.76
C PHE A 93 -3.74 -7.57 0.23
N MET A 94 -4.17 -6.42 -0.30
CA MET A 94 -4.05 -6.13 -1.73
C MET A 94 -2.60 -6.15 -2.22
N PHE A 95 -1.69 -5.49 -1.51
CA PHE A 95 -0.28 -5.54 -1.87
C PHE A 95 0.31 -6.95 -1.75
N LEU A 96 -0.07 -7.70 -0.71
CA LEU A 96 0.36 -9.10 -0.53
C LEU A 96 -0.12 -10.01 -1.66
N TRP A 97 -1.37 -9.90 -2.12
CA TRP A 97 -1.83 -10.72 -3.25
C TRP A 97 -1.06 -10.38 -4.53
N LYS A 98 -0.74 -9.09 -4.74
CA LYS A 98 0.00 -8.64 -5.94
C LYS A 98 1.41 -9.21 -5.94
N GLN A 99 2.07 -9.25 -4.77
CA GLN A 99 3.37 -9.90 -4.61
C GLN A 99 3.27 -11.41 -4.85
N ALA A 100 2.27 -12.09 -4.29
CA ALA A 100 2.07 -13.51 -4.49
C ALA A 100 1.86 -13.89 -5.97
N LEU A 101 1.08 -13.09 -6.72
CA LEU A 101 0.92 -13.28 -8.17
C LEU A 101 2.22 -13.03 -8.95
N ARG A 102 2.93 -11.94 -8.64
CA ARG A 102 4.07 -11.46 -9.44
C ARG A 102 5.37 -12.19 -9.14
N VAL A 103 5.70 -12.35 -7.87
CA VAL A 103 7.01 -12.80 -7.38
C VAL A 103 6.98 -14.30 -7.11
N GLU A 104 6.02 -14.74 -6.29
CA GLU A 104 5.91 -16.14 -5.85
C GLU A 104 5.26 -17.03 -6.92
N ARG A 105 4.49 -16.42 -7.83
CA ARG A 105 3.63 -17.09 -8.83
C ARG A 105 2.69 -18.10 -8.17
N ASP A 106 2.25 -17.80 -6.96
CA ASP A 106 1.32 -18.62 -6.18
C ASP A 106 -0.07 -18.00 -6.23
N PHE A 107 -0.90 -18.52 -7.14
CA PHE A 107 -2.27 -18.08 -7.29
C PHE A 107 -3.12 -18.40 -6.06
N SER A 108 -2.89 -19.54 -5.40
CA SER A 108 -3.71 -19.97 -4.26
C SER A 108 -3.47 -19.05 -3.06
N LEU A 109 -2.19 -18.70 -2.83
CA LEU A 109 -1.81 -17.74 -1.81
C LEU A 109 -2.36 -16.35 -2.12
N ALA A 110 -2.25 -15.90 -3.37
CA ALA A 110 -2.83 -14.62 -3.79
C ALA A 110 -4.35 -14.56 -3.59
N GLU A 111 -5.08 -15.62 -3.98
CA GLU A 111 -6.51 -15.71 -3.79
C GLU A 111 -6.88 -15.66 -2.29
N SER A 112 -6.11 -16.33 -1.43
CA SER A 112 -6.35 -16.28 0.02
C SER A 112 -6.23 -14.85 0.58
N PHE A 113 -5.28 -14.06 0.09
CA PHE A 113 -5.13 -12.66 0.47
C PHE A 113 -6.27 -11.80 -0.09
N TYR A 114 -6.71 -12.04 -1.32
CA TYR A 114 -7.88 -11.39 -1.90
C TYR A 114 -9.15 -11.64 -1.09
N GLN A 115 -9.44 -12.89 -0.74
CA GLN A 115 -10.61 -13.23 0.08
C GLN A 115 -10.53 -12.59 1.46
N SER A 116 -9.33 -12.57 2.07
CA SER A 116 -9.09 -11.91 3.36
C SER A 116 -9.34 -10.40 3.26
N SER A 117 -8.84 -9.75 2.21
CA SER A 117 -9.05 -8.33 1.94
C SER A 117 -10.54 -7.98 1.78
N LYS A 118 -11.25 -8.75 0.95
CA LYS A 118 -12.67 -8.58 0.68
C LYS A 118 -13.51 -8.77 1.93
N THR A 119 -13.27 -9.84 2.68
CA THR A 119 -13.98 -10.14 3.94
C THR A 119 -13.78 -9.00 4.94
N PHE A 120 -12.55 -8.50 5.08
CA PHE A 120 -12.26 -7.40 5.98
C PHE A 120 -12.99 -6.11 5.57
N ALA A 121 -13.00 -5.77 4.27
CA ALA A 121 -13.73 -4.62 3.75
C ALA A 121 -15.25 -4.74 3.99
N GLN A 122 -15.82 -5.94 3.89
CA GLN A 122 -17.22 -6.21 4.23
C GLN A 122 -17.49 -6.03 5.73
N LEU A 123 -16.59 -6.52 6.60
CA LEU A 123 -16.74 -6.40 8.06
C LEU A 123 -16.77 -4.94 8.54
N ILE A 124 -15.98 -4.06 7.90
CA ILE A 124 -16.00 -2.61 8.21
C ILE A 124 -17.13 -1.85 7.50
N GLY A 125 -17.97 -2.54 6.72
CA GLY A 125 -19.12 -1.96 6.02
C GLY A 125 -18.75 -1.08 4.82
N ASP A 126 -17.55 -1.22 4.24
CA ASP A 126 -17.09 -0.41 3.10
C ASP A 126 -17.37 -1.11 1.76
N GLU A 127 -18.63 -1.05 1.32
CA GLU A 127 -19.07 -1.66 0.06
C GLU A 127 -18.34 -1.09 -1.18
N PHE A 128 -17.95 0.19 -1.12
CA PHE A 128 -17.20 0.82 -2.21
C PHE A 128 -15.81 0.20 -2.33
N LEU A 129 -15.12 -0.01 -1.21
CA LEU A 129 -13.84 -0.69 -1.18
C LEU A 129 -13.94 -2.15 -1.63
N VAL A 130 -14.98 -2.87 -1.22
CA VAL A 130 -15.24 -4.25 -1.69
C VAL A 130 -15.33 -4.30 -3.22
N LYS A 131 -16.08 -3.37 -3.82
CA LYS A 131 -16.21 -3.27 -5.27
C LYS A 131 -14.85 -3.00 -5.92
N LYS A 132 -14.08 -2.04 -5.39
CA LYS A 132 -12.74 -1.69 -5.92
C LYS A 132 -11.73 -2.83 -5.82
N LEU A 133 -11.70 -3.55 -4.71
CA LEU A 133 -10.84 -4.72 -4.54
C LEU A 133 -11.22 -5.84 -5.52
N THR A 134 -12.51 -6.02 -5.80
CA THR A 134 -12.99 -7.02 -6.77
C THR A 134 -12.58 -6.65 -8.20
N GLU A 135 -12.72 -5.38 -8.58
CA GLU A 135 -12.26 -4.87 -9.88
C GLU A 135 -10.75 -5.07 -10.04
N GLU A 136 -9.96 -4.67 -9.04
CA GLU A 136 -8.50 -4.78 -9.05
C GLU A 136 -8.03 -6.24 -9.14
N TRP A 137 -8.65 -7.15 -8.38
CA TRP A 137 -8.35 -8.58 -8.44
C TRP A 137 -8.57 -9.16 -9.84
N GLN A 138 -9.68 -8.80 -10.50
CA GLN A 138 -9.97 -9.27 -11.86
C GLN A 138 -8.92 -8.78 -12.87
N GLU A 139 -8.46 -7.54 -12.74
CA GLU A 139 -7.40 -6.98 -13.58
C GLU A 139 -6.05 -7.66 -13.33
N ASP A 140 -5.69 -7.89 -12.06
CA ASP A 140 -4.44 -8.55 -11.68
C ASP A 140 -4.41 -10.00 -12.18
N VAL A 141 -5.47 -10.77 -11.95
CA VAL A 141 -5.53 -12.17 -12.39
C VAL A 141 -5.40 -12.26 -13.91
N LYS A 142 -6.09 -11.41 -14.67
CA LYS A 142 -5.99 -11.37 -16.13
C LYS A 142 -4.58 -11.00 -16.64
N LYS A 143 -3.80 -10.28 -15.84
CA LYS A 143 -2.44 -9.87 -16.19
C LYS A 143 -1.43 -11.00 -15.97
N TYR A 144 -1.66 -11.88 -15.01
CA TYR A 144 -0.70 -12.90 -14.58
C TYR A 144 -1.09 -14.35 -14.91
N LEU A 145 -2.35 -14.61 -15.29
CA LEU A 145 -2.85 -15.88 -15.85
C LEU A 145 -3.20 -15.73 -17.33
#